data_AF-A0A957XIT1-F1
#
_entry.id   AF-A0A957XIT1-F1
#
_cell.length_a   1.000
_cell.length_b   1.000
_cell.length_c   1.000
_cell.angle_alpha   90.00
_cell.angle_beta   90.00
_cell.angle_gamma   90.00
#
_symmetry.space_group_name_H-M   'P 1'
#
loop_
_entity.id
_entity.type
_entity.pdbx_description
1 polymer ?
#
loop_
_entity_poly.entity_id
_entity_poly.type
_entity_poly.pdbx_seq_one_letter_code
_entity_poly.pdbx_strand_id
1 'polypeptide(L)'
;MNREQARLMELRTISDKFISEAVGQPVPWLACAGPSTWQMVYGAEPVPVYVWELDTTAVSAGKLMSHRHLLHDISTALGGIRVQWKNHVGLGLVFDERPEPAFPERPALPDPPEQNYLIPLGVDRSGKTYWRSLRELQNIILAGHTGSGKTTGLKTWLSALLRQHDPTTLRLVVIDGKDYEFVELEGCPHLLSPVCDRPDTATAACEQVLQEIERRRQLFKQYRTNRLERLAALTGDTFPLILCLVDELSELAAIGFDPNQVERIAQQGRGVGIYVIVSTQRPSADLINKANFTTIVSYRLANSYEAQVIFPTVRPYHQLAKAEPGELVVLGSRLDYVHLKGFYVEAIQNFVGSAEQLPPLER
;
A
#
# COMPACT_ATOMS: atom_id res chain seq x y z
N MET A 1 11.95 41.41 -14.45
CA MET A 1 11.68 39.98 -14.69
C MET A 1 10.20 39.77 -14.46
N ASN A 2 9.44 39.30 -15.47
CA ASN A 2 8.01 39.02 -15.30
C ASN A 2 7.82 37.80 -14.36
N ARG A 3 6.67 37.69 -13.68
CA ARG A 3 6.34 36.60 -12.75
C ARG A 3 6.55 35.21 -13.36
N GLU A 4 6.25 35.07 -14.65
CA GLU A 4 6.46 33.85 -15.44
C GLU A 4 7.95 33.50 -15.60
N GLN A 5 8.80 34.49 -15.89
CA GLN A 5 10.25 34.28 -16.02
C GLN A 5 10.89 33.89 -14.67
N ALA A 6 10.41 34.49 -13.58
CA ALA A 6 10.83 34.12 -12.24
C ALA A 6 10.47 32.66 -11.92
N ARG A 7 9.25 32.24 -12.28
CA ARG A 7 8.77 30.87 -12.07
C ARG A 7 9.55 29.85 -12.92
N LEU A 8 9.79 30.15 -14.19
CA LEU A 8 10.62 29.32 -15.07
C LEU A 8 12.04 29.13 -14.53
N MET A 9 12.63 30.20 -13.99
CA MET A 9 13.96 30.13 -13.38
C MET A 9 13.96 29.28 -12.12
N GLU A 10 12.91 29.36 -11.30
CA GLU A 10 12.71 28.51 -10.12
C GLU A 10 12.59 27.02 -10.50
N LEU A 11 11.68 26.70 -11.44
CA LEU A 11 11.47 25.32 -11.95
C LEU A 11 12.79 24.69 -12.40
N ARG A 12 13.56 25.45 -13.18
CA ARG A 12 14.88 25.03 -13.66
C ARG A 12 15.87 24.82 -12.52
N THR A 13 16.07 25.83 -11.69
CA THR A 13 17.13 25.84 -10.66
C THR A 13 16.94 24.68 -9.69
N ILE A 14 15.70 24.41 -9.29
CA ILE A 14 15.38 23.30 -8.41
C ILE A 14 15.61 21.96 -9.13
N SER A 15 15.09 21.81 -10.35
CA SER A 15 15.25 20.56 -11.11
C SER A 15 16.71 20.22 -11.43
N ASP A 16 17.52 21.24 -11.77
CA ASP A 16 18.95 21.11 -12.05
C ASP A 16 19.72 20.46 -10.91
N LYS A 17 19.41 20.88 -9.68
CA LYS A 17 20.02 20.33 -8.48
C LYS A 17 19.76 18.83 -8.37
N PHE A 18 18.50 18.42 -8.43
CA PHE A 18 18.13 17.00 -8.28
C PHE A 18 18.64 16.13 -9.43
N ILE A 19 18.56 16.61 -10.67
CA ILE A 19 19.05 15.89 -11.85
C ILE A 19 20.57 15.67 -11.73
N SER A 20 21.31 16.73 -11.39
CA SER A 20 22.77 16.66 -11.29
C SER A 20 23.23 15.76 -10.14
N GLU A 21 22.56 15.84 -8.98
CA GLU A 21 22.80 14.96 -7.83
C GLU A 21 22.54 13.49 -8.18
N ALA A 22 21.45 13.20 -8.91
CA ALA A 22 21.09 11.83 -9.29
C ALA A 22 22.15 11.18 -10.21
N VAL A 23 22.69 11.92 -11.18
CA VAL A 23 23.62 11.34 -12.16
C VAL A 23 25.09 11.59 -11.88
N GLY A 24 25.39 12.39 -10.85
CA GLY A 24 26.74 12.74 -10.39
C GLY A 24 27.46 13.78 -11.26
N GLN A 25 26.75 14.44 -12.18
CA GLN A 25 27.31 15.47 -13.07
C GLN A 25 26.21 16.41 -13.60
N PRO A 26 26.53 17.64 -14.02
CA PRO A 26 25.57 18.56 -14.60
C PRO A 26 24.95 18.02 -15.89
N VAL A 27 23.65 18.27 -16.09
CA VAL A 27 22.93 17.98 -17.34
C VAL A 27 22.40 19.29 -17.91
N PRO A 28 22.95 19.80 -19.02
CA PRO A 28 22.48 21.04 -19.64
C PRO A 28 21.02 20.93 -20.11
N TRP A 29 20.33 22.07 -20.20
CA TRP A 29 19.02 22.19 -20.84
C TRP A 29 19.19 22.69 -22.27
N LEU A 30 18.52 22.06 -23.23
CA LEU A 30 18.59 22.43 -24.64
C LEU A 30 17.63 23.57 -24.98
N ALA A 31 16.34 23.39 -24.67
CA ALA A 31 15.31 24.37 -24.95
C ALA A 31 14.13 24.23 -23.98
N CYS A 32 13.54 25.38 -23.63
CA CYS A 32 12.22 25.45 -23.03
C CYS A 32 11.22 25.70 -24.16
N ALA A 33 10.34 24.74 -24.43
CA ALA A 33 9.08 25.09 -25.06
C ALA A 33 8.25 25.80 -23.98
N GLY A 34 8.20 27.15 -24.05
CA GLY A 34 7.19 27.93 -23.31
C GLY A 34 5.80 27.36 -23.57
N PRO A 35 4.80 27.64 -22.70
CA PRO A 35 3.57 26.86 -22.56
C PRO A 35 3.09 26.33 -23.91
N SER A 36 3.41 25.06 -24.19
CA SER A 36 3.11 24.50 -25.49
C SER A 36 1.60 24.57 -25.63
N THR A 37 1.15 25.16 -26.73
CA THR A 37 -0.22 25.34 -27.18
C THR A 37 -1.04 24.04 -27.14
N TRP A 38 -1.36 23.53 -25.96
CA TRP A 38 -2.62 22.85 -25.68
C TRP A 38 -3.67 23.93 -25.45
N GLN A 39 -3.80 24.80 -26.45
CA GLN A 39 -4.72 25.92 -26.41
C GLN A 39 -6.04 25.45 -27.03
N MET A 40 -7.15 25.91 -26.42
CA MET A 40 -8.45 26.11 -27.05
C MET A 40 -9.44 24.94 -27.07
N VAL A 41 -9.97 24.59 -25.90
CA VAL A 41 -11.40 24.26 -25.80
C VAL A 41 -11.93 24.92 -24.51
N TYR A 42 -12.94 25.79 -24.61
CA TYR A 42 -13.75 26.34 -23.49
C TYR A 42 -13.33 27.63 -22.73
N GLY A 43 -12.47 28.51 -23.25
CA GLY A 43 -12.39 29.90 -22.72
C GLY A 43 -11.89 30.06 -21.28
N ALA A 44 -11.16 29.08 -20.74
CA ALA A 44 -10.43 29.20 -19.47
C ALA A 44 -9.03 29.81 -19.68
N GLU A 45 -8.47 30.46 -18.64
CA GLU A 45 -7.08 30.92 -18.65
C GLU A 45 -6.12 29.76 -18.98
N PRO A 46 -5.09 29.96 -19.82
CA PRO A 46 -4.11 28.92 -20.13
C PRO A 46 -3.29 28.59 -18.87
N VAL A 47 -3.57 27.43 -18.28
CA VAL A 47 -2.80 26.92 -17.13
C VAL A 47 -1.47 26.38 -17.64
N PRO A 48 -0.32 26.78 -17.07
CA PRO A 48 0.94 26.60 -17.75
C PRO A 48 1.48 25.18 -17.57
N VAL A 49 1.54 24.46 -18.69
CA VAL A 49 2.33 23.23 -18.81
C VAL A 49 3.66 23.62 -19.45
N TYR A 50 4.76 23.53 -18.70
CA TYR A 50 6.10 23.86 -19.20
C TYR A 50 6.81 22.59 -19.62
N VAL A 51 7.48 22.61 -20.78
CA VAL A 51 8.23 21.46 -21.28
C VAL A 51 9.67 21.86 -21.55
N TRP A 52 10.60 21.17 -20.90
CA TRP A 52 12.03 21.45 -21.00
C TRP A 52 12.77 20.21 -21.47
N GLU A 53 13.55 20.36 -22.53
CA GLU A 53 14.39 19.27 -23.05
C GLU A 53 15.79 19.30 -22.43
N LEU A 54 16.27 18.12 -22.06
CA LEU A 54 17.60 17.89 -21.47
C LEU A 54 18.59 17.51 -22.57
N ASP A 55 19.83 17.98 -22.43
CA ASP A 55 20.94 17.55 -23.26
C ASP A 55 21.42 16.17 -22.81
N THR A 56 20.88 15.14 -23.46
CA THR A 56 21.23 13.74 -23.17
C THR A 56 22.48 13.26 -23.92
N THR A 57 23.27 14.14 -24.54
CA THR A 57 24.52 13.73 -25.20
C THR A 57 25.58 13.26 -24.19
N ALA A 58 25.57 13.83 -22.98
CA ALA A 58 26.51 13.51 -21.90
C ALA A 58 26.00 12.46 -20.89
N VAL A 59 24.67 12.24 -20.84
CA VAL A 59 24.01 11.29 -19.93
C VAL A 59 22.91 10.54 -20.67
N SER A 60 22.98 9.21 -20.68
CA SER A 60 21.94 8.40 -21.32
C SER A 60 20.58 8.60 -20.64
N ALA A 61 19.53 8.73 -21.46
CA ALA A 61 18.17 8.89 -20.95
C ALA A 61 17.74 7.75 -20.02
N GLY A 62 18.24 6.53 -20.27
CA GLY A 62 18.03 5.37 -19.41
C GLY A 62 18.62 5.52 -18.00
N LYS A 63 19.79 6.17 -17.85
CA LYS A 63 20.41 6.43 -16.54
C LYS A 63 19.61 7.45 -15.73
N LEU A 64 19.00 8.45 -16.37
CA LEU A 64 18.10 9.39 -15.70
C LEU A 64 16.80 8.70 -15.27
N MET A 65 16.15 8.00 -16.21
CA MET A 65 14.88 7.33 -15.96
C MET A 65 14.98 6.15 -14.98
N SER A 66 16.17 5.56 -14.77
CA SER A 66 16.37 4.52 -13.76
C SER A 66 16.26 5.02 -12.32
N HIS A 67 16.36 6.34 -12.09
CA HIS A 67 16.18 6.94 -10.78
C HIS A 67 14.68 7.04 -10.45
N ARG A 68 14.13 5.98 -9.86
CA ARG A 68 12.68 5.80 -9.60
C ARG A 68 12.00 6.98 -8.90
N HIS A 69 12.72 7.74 -8.08
CA HIS A 69 12.16 8.80 -7.24
C HIS A 69 12.45 10.23 -7.73
N LEU A 70 13.27 10.39 -8.78
CA LEU A 70 13.75 11.71 -9.22
C LEU A 70 12.62 12.69 -9.52
N LEU A 71 11.61 12.27 -10.28
CA LEU A 71 10.47 13.14 -10.61
C LEU A 71 9.64 13.54 -9.37
N HIS A 72 9.50 12.62 -8.42
CA HIS A 72 8.76 12.85 -7.17
C HIS A 72 9.49 13.86 -6.28
N ASP A 73 10.81 13.76 -6.18
CA ASP A 73 11.64 14.67 -5.40
C ASP A 73 11.60 16.10 -5.98
N ILE A 74 11.70 16.23 -7.31
CA ILE A 74 11.54 17.50 -8.02
C ILE A 74 10.14 18.07 -7.78
N SER A 75 9.09 17.26 -7.98
CA SER A 75 7.70 17.67 -7.70
C SER A 75 7.53 18.21 -6.29
N THR A 76 8.08 17.50 -5.29
CA THR A 76 8.00 17.89 -3.88
C THR A 76 8.69 19.22 -3.61
N ALA A 77 9.91 19.41 -4.13
CA ALA A 77 10.66 20.65 -3.96
C ALA A 77 9.99 21.85 -4.64
N LEU A 78 9.17 21.60 -5.66
CA LEU A 78 8.39 22.59 -6.39
C LEU A 78 6.99 22.85 -5.82
N GLY A 79 6.72 22.39 -4.60
CA GLY A 79 5.44 22.60 -3.92
C GLY A 79 4.34 21.62 -4.36
N GLY A 80 4.71 20.47 -4.91
CA GLY A 80 3.79 19.39 -5.29
C GLY A 80 3.23 19.49 -6.70
N ILE A 81 3.79 20.32 -7.57
CA ILE A 81 3.39 20.36 -8.99
C ILE A 81 3.75 19.05 -9.68
N ARG A 82 3.00 18.66 -10.70
CA ARG A 82 3.24 17.38 -11.38
C ARG A 82 4.43 17.48 -12.32
N VAL A 83 5.35 16.53 -12.22
CA VAL A 83 6.56 16.47 -13.07
C VAL A 83 6.61 15.12 -13.77
N GLN A 84 6.75 15.11 -15.10
CA GLN A 84 6.74 13.88 -15.91
C GLN A 84 7.87 13.87 -16.93
N TRP A 85 8.35 12.66 -17.28
CA TRP A 85 9.24 12.49 -18.43
C TRP A 85 8.47 12.66 -19.73
N LYS A 86 9.09 13.33 -20.70
CA LYS A 86 8.74 13.32 -22.13
C LYS A 86 9.91 12.69 -22.88
N ASN A 87 9.66 11.72 -23.78
CA ASN A 87 10.72 10.97 -24.47
C ASN A 87 10.47 10.75 -25.97
N HIS A 88 9.63 11.57 -26.61
CA HIS A 88 9.28 11.38 -28.04
C HIS A 88 10.23 12.07 -29.03
N VAL A 89 10.86 13.19 -28.64
CA VAL A 89 11.75 14.00 -29.52
C VAL A 89 13.08 14.34 -28.81
N GLY A 90 13.36 13.64 -27.71
CA GLY A 90 14.38 13.98 -26.72
C GLY A 90 13.83 13.77 -25.31
N LEU A 91 14.72 13.54 -24.33
CA LEU A 91 14.30 13.43 -22.94
C LEU A 91 14.03 14.83 -22.40
N GLY A 92 12.88 15.04 -21.79
CA GLY A 92 12.54 16.29 -21.15
C GLY A 92 11.66 16.13 -19.92
N LEU A 93 11.51 17.21 -19.17
CA LEU A 93 10.57 17.33 -18.07
C LEU A 93 9.35 18.14 -18.50
N VAL A 94 8.18 17.63 -18.16
CA VAL A 94 6.90 18.33 -18.24
C VAL A 94 6.55 18.76 -16.82
N PHE A 95 6.43 20.07 -16.59
CA PHE A 95 5.91 20.66 -15.35
C PHE A 95 4.46 21.05 -15.59
N ASP A 96 3.55 20.31 -14.99
CA ASP A 96 2.11 20.51 -15.09
C ASP A 96 1.60 21.17 -13.81
N GLU A 97 1.37 22.49 -13.87
CA GLU A 97 0.84 23.28 -12.76
C GLU A 97 -0.70 23.27 -12.71
N ARG A 98 -1.37 22.44 -13.52
CA ARG A 98 -2.83 22.28 -13.41
C ARG A 98 -3.21 21.74 -12.05
N PRO A 99 -4.31 22.23 -11.45
CA PRO A 99 -4.83 21.63 -10.22
C PRO A 99 -5.08 20.15 -10.46
N GLU A 100 -4.65 19.31 -9.52
CA GLU A 100 -4.90 17.88 -9.64
C GLU A 100 -6.41 17.60 -9.63
N PRO A 101 -6.90 16.66 -10.46
CA PRO A 101 -8.29 16.24 -10.36
C PRO A 101 -8.58 15.73 -8.95
N ALA A 102 -9.70 16.15 -8.35
CA ALA A 102 -10.12 15.62 -7.06
C ALA A 102 -10.30 14.09 -7.13
N PHE A 103 -10.10 13.41 -6.01
CA PHE A 103 -10.48 12.00 -5.93
C PHE A 103 -12.01 11.87 -5.97
N PRO A 104 -12.55 10.73 -6.43
CA PRO A 104 -13.95 10.40 -6.17
C PRO A 104 -14.22 10.45 -4.66
N GLU A 105 -15.27 11.14 -4.22
CA GLU A 105 -15.50 11.38 -2.78
C GLU A 105 -15.72 10.07 -1.99
N ARG A 106 -16.57 9.17 -2.50
CA ARG A 106 -16.90 7.88 -1.89
C ARG A 106 -17.01 6.81 -2.97
N PRO A 107 -15.88 6.27 -3.45
CA PRO A 107 -15.91 5.24 -4.47
C PRO A 107 -16.52 3.95 -3.89
N ALA A 108 -17.55 3.44 -4.54
CA ALA A 108 -18.13 2.13 -4.21
C ALA A 108 -17.15 1.01 -4.58
N LEU A 109 -17.12 -0.05 -3.77
CA LEU A 109 -16.29 -1.23 -4.04
C LEU A 109 -16.80 -1.96 -5.29
N PRO A 110 -16.03 -2.01 -6.41
CA PRO A 110 -16.45 -2.77 -7.59
C PRO A 110 -16.36 -4.28 -7.33
N ASP A 111 -16.91 -5.07 -8.25
CA ASP A 111 -16.72 -6.52 -8.22
C ASP A 111 -15.24 -6.89 -8.42
N PRO A 112 -14.75 -7.91 -7.71
CA PRO A 112 -13.37 -8.34 -7.88
C PRO A 112 -13.15 -8.91 -9.29
N PRO A 113 -12.04 -8.58 -9.96
CA PRO A 113 -11.70 -9.20 -11.24
C PRO A 113 -11.40 -10.69 -11.08
N GLU A 114 -11.33 -11.44 -12.20
CA GLU A 114 -11.07 -12.88 -12.24
C GLU A 114 -9.62 -13.24 -11.83
N GLN A 115 -9.29 -13.05 -10.56
CA GLN A 115 -8.08 -13.57 -9.89
C GLN A 115 -8.37 -13.79 -8.41
N ASN A 116 -7.53 -14.61 -7.77
CA ASN A 116 -7.72 -14.98 -6.38
C ASN A 116 -6.92 -14.09 -5.42
N TYR A 117 -7.54 -13.84 -4.26
CA TYR A 117 -6.95 -13.19 -3.08
C TYR A 117 -6.68 -11.71 -3.32
N LEU A 118 -7.52 -11.06 -4.13
CA LEU A 118 -7.38 -9.66 -4.46
C LEU A 118 -7.92 -8.78 -3.33
N ILE A 119 -7.14 -7.77 -2.96
CA ILE A 119 -7.60 -6.65 -2.15
C ILE A 119 -7.72 -5.38 -2.99
N PRO A 120 -8.79 -4.58 -2.79
CA PRO A 120 -9.00 -3.32 -3.47
C PRO A 120 -8.23 -2.22 -2.75
N LEU A 121 -7.09 -1.79 -3.29
CA LEU A 121 -6.27 -0.75 -2.68
C LEU A 121 -6.96 0.63 -2.76
N GLY A 122 -7.64 0.92 -3.87
CA GLY A 122 -8.36 2.17 -4.05
C GLY A 122 -8.55 2.54 -5.52
N VAL A 123 -8.93 3.79 -5.75
CA VAL A 123 -9.09 4.40 -7.07
C VAL A 123 -8.14 5.60 -7.21
N ASP A 124 -7.52 5.76 -8.37
CA ASP A 124 -6.73 6.98 -8.63
C ASP A 124 -7.61 8.15 -9.09
N ARG A 125 -6.98 9.30 -9.30
CA ARG A 125 -7.65 10.53 -9.77
C ARG A 125 -8.29 10.43 -11.16
N SER A 126 -7.95 9.40 -11.94
CA SER A 126 -8.57 9.13 -13.25
C SER A 126 -9.79 8.20 -13.16
N GLY A 127 -10.11 7.70 -11.96
CA GLY A 127 -11.16 6.69 -11.78
C GLY A 127 -10.69 5.26 -11.99
N LYS A 128 -9.39 5.04 -12.25
CA LYS A 128 -8.84 3.69 -12.42
C LYS A 128 -8.71 2.99 -11.07
N THR A 129 -9.24 1.78 -11.00
CA THR A 129 -9.24 0.96 -9.78
C THR A 129 -7.97 0.12 -9.67
N TYR A 130 -7.45 0.00 -8.45
CA TYR A 130 -6.22 -0.71 -8.14
C TYR A 130 -6.52 -1.93 -7.27
N TRP A 131 -6.55 -3.08 -7.92
CA TRP A 131 -6.63 -4.39 -7.27
C TRP A 131 -5.25 -5.04 -7.21
N ARG A 132 -4.94 -5.70 -6.10
CA ARG A 132 -3.67 -6.44 -5.92
C ARG A 132 -3.87 -7.71 -5.13
N SER A 133 -3.16 -8.77 -5.51
CA SER A 133 -3.23 -10.03 -4.76
C SER A 133 -2.43 -9.93 -3.46
N LEU A 134 -2.97 -10.45 -2.36
CA LEU A 134 -2.24 -10.60 -1.10
C LEU A 134 -0.94 -11.40 -1.28
N ARG A 135 -0.91 -12.37 -2.21
CA ARG A 135 0.29 -13.14 -2.53
C ARG A 135 1.41 -12.26 -3.09
N GLU A 136 1.05 -11.21 -3.82
CA GLU A 136 2.00 -10.24 -4.38
C GLU A 136 2.46 -9.23 -3.33
N LEU A 137 1.51 -8.68 -2.56
CA LEU A 137 1.77 -7.67 -1.54
C LEU A 137 2.51 -8.23 -0.32
N GLN A 138 2.28 -9.52 -0.02
CA GLN A 138 2.79 -10.27 1.13
C GLN A 138 2.41 -9.60 2.45
N ASN A 139 3.38 -9.38 3.36
CA ASN A 139 3.12 -8.71 4.61
C ASN A 139 3.00 -7.20 4.41
N ILE A 140 1.99 -6.59 5.02
CA ILE A 140 1.62 -5.19 4.85
C ILE A 140 1.72 -4.45 6.18
N ILE A 141 2.37 -3.29 6.19
CA ILE A 141 2.22 -2.30 7.25
C ILE A 141 1.18 -1.27 6.82
N LEU A 142 0.19 -1.04 7.69
CA LEU A 142 -0.86 -0.05 7.50
C LEU A 142 -0.73 1.07 8.54
N ALA A 143 -0.33 2.25 8.09
CA ALA A 143 -0.18 3.43 8.95
C ALA A 143 -1.32 4.43 8.71
N GLY A 144 -1.71 5.16 9.75
CA GLY A 144 -2.69 6.24 9.64
C GLY A 144 -3.21 6.67 11.00
N HIS A 145 -3.42 7.97 11.20
CA HIS A 145 -3.96 8.47 12.46
C HIS A 145 -5.46 8.16 12.59
N THR A 146 -6.06 8.37 13.76
CA THR A 146 -7.49 8.15 14.00
C THR A 146 -8.39 8.96 13.05
N GLY A 147 -9.37 8.32 12.41
CA GLY A 147 -10.25 8.98 11.44
C GLY A 147 -9.65 9.20 10.05
N SER A 148 -8.47 8.63 9.77
CA SER A 148 -7.84 8.68 8.44
C SER A 148 -8.46 7.71 7.42
N GLY A 149 -9.28 6.74 7.86
CA GLY A 149 -9.88 5.71 7.01
C GLY A 149 -9.22 4.33 7.09
N LYS A 150 -8.21 4.15 7.95
CA LYS A 150 -7.48 2.88 8.16
C LYS A 150 -8.40 1.68 8.36
N THR A 151 -9.24 1.72 9.40
CA THR A 151 -10.10 0.59 9.77
C THR A 151 -11.16 0.31 8.71
N THR A 152 -11.78 1.35 8.14
CA THR A 152 -12.70 1.22 7.00
C THR A 152 -12.02 0.54 5.81
N GLY A 153 -10.78 0.91 5.50
CA GLY A 153 -9.99 0.27 4.46
C GLY A 153 -9.72 -1.21 4.74
N LEU A 154 -9.32 -1.56 5.96
CA LEU A 154 -9.14 -2.96 6.37
C LEU A 154 -10.42 -3.77 6.22
N LYS A 155 -11.55 -3.25 6.70
CA LYS A 155 -12.86 -3.89 6.53
C LYS A 155 -13.24 -4.06 5.06
N THR A 156 -12.90 -3.08 4.22
CA THR A 156 -13.08 -3.18 2.76
C THR A 156 -12.25 -4.31 2.17
N TRP A 157 -10.98 -4.43 2.57
CA TRP A 157 -10.10 -5.49 2.10
C TRP A 157 -10.58 -6.87 2.54
N LEU A 158 -10.96 -7.02 3.81
CA LEU A 158 -11.54 -8.26 4.33
C LEU A 158 -12.84 -8.61 3.61
N SER A 159 -13.75 -7.65 3.41
CA SER A 159 -15.00 -7.86 2.68
C SER A 159 -14.73 -8.39 1.27
N ALA A 160 -13.77 -7.80 0.55
CA ALA A 160 -13.40 -8.27 -0.79
C ALA A 160 -12.84 -9.69 -0.79
N LEU A 161 -12.05 -10.07 0.22
CA LEU A 161 -11.51 -11.42 0.35
C LEU A 161 -12.58 -12.45 0.70
N LEU A 162 -13.49 -12.12 1.62
CA LEU A 162 -14.60 -12.98 2.02
C LEU A 162 -15.58 -13.23 0.86
N ARG A 163 -15.73 -12.26 -0.06
CA ARG A 163 -16.50 -12.43 -1.31
C ARG A 163 -15.85 -13.38 -2.31
N GLN A 164 -14.54 -13.56 -2.25
CA GLN A 164 -13.77 -14.37 -3.20
C GLN A 164 -13.48 -15.78 -2.70
N HIS A 165 -13.48 -16.01 -1.37
CA HIS A 165 -12.98 -17.24 -0.76
C HIS A 165 -13.89 -17.72 0.36
N ASP A 166 -14.11 -19.02 0.42
CA ASP A 166 -14.74 -19.71 1.54
C ASP A 166 -13.70 -20.14 2.61
N PRO A 167 -14.14 -20.63 3.80
CA PRO A 167 -13.24 -21.02 4.89
C PRO A 167 -12.23 -22.12 4.58
N THR A 168 -12.44 -22.91 3.52
CA THR A 168 -11.52 -23.97 3.08
C THR A 168 -10.32 -23.41 2.31
N THR A 169 -10.46 -22.21 1.74
CA THR A 169 -9.44 -21.55 0.89
C THR A 169 -8.83 -20.30 1.53
N LEU A 170 -9.52 -19.69 2.50
CA LEU A 170 -9.07 -18.55 3.28
C LEU A 170 -9.42 -18.71 4.77
N ARG A 171 -8.43 -18.45 5.63
CA ARG A 171 -8.59 -18.44 7.08
C ARG A 171 -8.03 -17.15 7.68
N LEU A 172 -8.65 -16.68 8.75
CA LEU A 172 -8.35 -15.40 9.40
C LEU A 172 -7.92 -15.61 10.86
N VAL A 173 -6.91 -14.87 11.28
CA VAL A 173 -6.63 -14.60 12.69
C VAL A 173 -6.72 -13.09 12.86
N VAL A 174 -7.58 -12.63 13.76
CA VAL A 174 -7.79 -11.20 13.98
C VAL A 174 -7.42 -10.88 15.42
N ILE A 175 -6.47 -9.97 15.56
CA ILE A 175 -6.02 -9.43 16.84
C ILE A 175 -6.35 -7.94 16.83
N ASP A 176 -7.31 -7.53 17.65
CA ASP A 176 -7.85 -6.18 17.72
C ASP A 176 -7.40 -5.50 19.01
N GLY A 177 -6.33 -4.70 18.93
CA GLY A 177 -5.80 -3.99 20.10
C GLY A 177 -6.72 -2.90 20.67
N LYS A 178 -7.85 -2.62 20.01
CA LYS A 178 -8.83 -1.63 20.44
C LYS A 178 -10.13 -2.23 20.94
N ASP A 179 -10.31 -3.55 20.94
CA ASP A 179 -11.46 -4.29 21.47
C ASP A 179 -12.87 -4.02 20.87
N TYR A 180 -13.02 -3.09 19.91
CA TYR A 180 -14.34 -2.76 19.31
C TYR A 180 -14.38 -2.64 17.78
N GLU A 181 -13.26 -2.68 17.08
CA GLU A 181 -13.24 -2.38 15.64
C GLU A 181 -13.63 -3.59 14.78
N PHE A 182 -13.27 -4.80 15.22
CA PHE A 182 -13.49 -6.04 14.47
C PHE A 182 -14.44 -7.03 15.14
N VAL A 183 -15.14 -6.63 16.20
CA VAL A 183 -16.13 -7.47 16.91
C VAL A 183 -17.21 -8.04 15.99
N GLU A 184 -17.57 -7.31 14.93
CA GLU A 184 -18.52 -7.76 13.91
C GLU A 184 -18.09 -8.99 13.10
N LEU A 185 -16.82 -9.41 13.20
CA LEU A 185 -16.34 -10.66 12.62
C LEU A 185 -16.59 -11.87 13.53
N GLU A 186 -17.04 -11.68 14.76
CA GLU A 186 -17.29 -12.80 15.66
C GLU A 186 -18.29 -13.81 15.07
N GLY A 187 -17.97 -15.09 15.22
CA GLY A 187 -18.73 -16.19 14.60
C GLY A 187 -18.51 -16.36 13.09
N CYS A 188 -17.68 -15.53 12.44
CA CYS A 188 -17.30 -15.72 11.04
C CYS A 188 -16.58 -17.06 10.86
N PRO A 189 -17.01 -17.92 9.92
CA PRO A 189 -16.44 -19.26 9.79
C PRO A 189 -14.99 -19.27 9.28
N HIS A 190 -14.53 -18.15 8.72
CA HIS A 190 -13.13 -18.00 8.30
C HIS A 190 -12.18 -17.82 9.50
N LEU A 191 -12.68 -17.41 10.67
CA LEU A 191 -11.85 -17.23 11.86
C LEU A 191 -11.28 -18.59 12.36
N LEU A 192 -9.99 -18.60 12.68
CA LEU A 192 -9.33 -19.75 13.35
C LEU A 192 -9.48 -19.71 14.86
N SER A 193 -9.74 -18.54 15.42
CA SER A 193 -9.98 -18.26 16.83
C SER A 193 -10.96 -17.09 16.94
N PRO A 194 -11.65 -16.91 18.08
CA PRO A 194 -12.33 -15.64 18.37
C PRO A 194 -11.40 -14.43 18.17
N VAL A 195 -11.99 -13.26 17.96
CA VAL A 195 -11.24 -12.00 17.82
C VAL A 195 -10.47 -11.78 19.12
N CYS A 196 -9.15 -11.63 19.00
CA CYS A 196 -8.26 -11.55 20.15
C CYS A 196 -8.07 -10.08 20.55
N ASP A 197 -8.46 -9.72 21.76
CA ASP A 197 -8.38 -8.37 22.34
C ASP A 197 -7.38 -8.26 23.50
N ARG A 198 -6.82 -9.40 23.95
CA ARG A 198 -5.95 -9.49 25.13
C ARG A 198 -4.61 -10.17 24.79
N PRO A 199 -3.54 -9.89 25.55
CA PRO A 199 -2.23 -10.48 25.31
C PRO A 199 -2.18 -12.00 25.36
N ASP A 200 -2.96 -12.61 26.26
CA ASP A 200 -3.05 -14.05 26.45
C ASP A 200 -3.69 -14.73 25.24
N THR A 201 -4.83 -14.22 24.78
CA THR A 201 -5.54 -14.74 23.59
C THR A 201 -4.74 -14.49 22.31
N ALA A 202 -4.15 -13.30 22.15
CA ALA A 202 -3.28 -12.95 21.03
C ALA A 202 -2.03 -13.85 20.95
N THR A 203 -1.41 -14.17 22.09
CA THR A 203 -0.26 -15.09 22.16
C THR A 203 -0.65 -16.49 21.73
N ALA A 204 -1.74 -17.03 22.26
CA ALA A 204 -2.23 -18.35 21.88
C ALA A 204 -2.54 -18.44 20.38
N ALA A 205 -3.18 -17.42 19.81
CA ALA A 205 -3.45 -17.35 18.38
C ALA A 205 -2.16 -17.30 17.53
N CYS A 206 -1.17 -16.52 17.93
CA CYS A 206 0.12 -16.46 17.25
C CYS A 206 0.87 -17.80 17.32
N GLU A 207 0.85 -18.47 18.47
CA GLU A 207 1.45 -19.80 18.64
C GLU A 207 0.81 -20.84 17.72
N GLN A 208 -0.51 -20.84 17.59
CA GLN A 208 -1.22 -21.72 16.65
C GLN A 208 -0.78 -21.48 15.19
N VAL A 209 -0.64 -20.21 14.79
CA VAL A 209 -0.14 -19.87 13.45
C VAL A 209 1.29 -20.33 13.25
N LEU A 210 2.17 -20.14 14.25
CA LEU A 210 3.56 -20.58 14.18
C LEU A 210 3.68 -22.11 14.10
N GLN A 211 2.82 -22.85 14.82
CA GLN A 211 2.75 -24.31 14.70
C GLN A 211 2.30 -24.74 13.30
N GLU A 212 1.33 -24.06 12.71
CA GLU A 212 0.88 -24.34 11.33
C GLU A 212 1.96 -24.03 10.30
N ILE A 213 2.73 -22.95 10.49
CA ILE A 213 3.92 -22.65 9.67
C ILE A 213 4.89 -23.83 9.71
N GLU A 214 5.20 -24.34 10.90
CA GLU A 214 6.14 -25.44 11.06
C GLU A 214 5.60 -26.75 10.47
N ARG A 215 4.30 -27.05 10.66
CA ARG A 215 3.63 -28.21 10.05
C ARG A 215 3.74 -28.18 8.52
N ARG A 216 3.42 -27.05 7.88
CA ARG A 216 3.54 -26.88 6.42
C ARG A 216 4.98 -27.06 5.94
N ARG A 217 5.97 -26.54 6.69
CA ARG A 217 7.39 -26.71 6.38
C ARG A 217 7.86 -28.15 6.48
N GLN A 218 7.41 -28.90 7.48
CA GLN A 218 7.72 -30.32 7.61
C GLN A 218 7.17 -31.12 6.43
N LEU A 219 5.93 -30.83 6.03
CA LEU A 219 5.32 -31.43 4.84
C LEU A 219 6.09 -31.09 3.55
N PHE A 220 6.50 -29.83 3.37
CA PHE A 220 7.38 -29.45 2.26
C PHE A 220 8.67 -30.26 2.19
N LYS A 221 9.33 -30.49 3.34
CA LYS A 221 10.54 -31.33 3.42
C LYS A 221 10.23 -32.78 3.07
N GLN A 222 9.17 -33.35 3.65
CA GLN A 222 8.75 -34.74 3.43
C GLN A 222 8.42 -35.02 1.97
N TYR A 223 7.64 -34.14 1.33
CA TYR A 223 7.18 -34.29 -0.06
C TYR A 223 8.10 -33.62 -1.08
N ARG A 224 9.25 -33.09 -0.64
CA ARG A 224 10.27 -32.43 -1.49
C ARG A 224 9.67 -31.38 -2.42
N THR A 225 8.81 -30.52 -1.88
CA THR A 225 8.17 -29.43 -2.60
C THR A 225 8.23 -28.13 -1.82
N ASN A 226 8.06 -27.01 -2.51
CA ASN A 226 8.00 -25.67 -1.94
C ASN A 226 6.79 -24.87 -2.47
N ARG A 227 5.80 -25.57 -3.03
CA ARG A 227 4.55 -25.00 -3.56
C ARG A 227 3.37 -25.67 -2.87
N LEU A 228 2.48 -24.86 -2.29
CA LEU A 228 1.29 -25.38 -1.61
C LEU A 228 0.37 -26.13 -2.56
N GLU A 229 0.24 -25.68 -3.81
CA GLU A 229 -0.60 -26.33 -4.81
C GLU A 229 -0.11 -27.76 -5.12
N ARG A 230 1.22 -27.93 -5.17
CA ARG A 230 1.82 -29.26 -5.37
C ARG A 230 1.72 -30.10 -4.11
N LEU A 231 1.86 -29.51 -2.92
CA LEU A 231 1.69 -30.23 -1.67
C LEU A 231 0.25 -30.76 -1.54
N ALA A 232 -0.76 -29.90 -1.80
CA ALA A 232 -2.17 -30.28 -1.80
C ALA A 232 -2.45 -31.46 -2.75
N ALA A 233 -1.88 -31.44 -3.96
CA ALA A 233 -2.04 -32.53 -4.92
C ALA A 233 -1.39 -33.85 -4.46
N LEU A 234 -0.35 -33.80 -3.61
CA LEU A 234 0.36 -34.97 -3.11
C LEU A 234 -0.25 -35.56 -1.84
N THR A 235 -0.82 -34.72 -0.96
CA THR A 235 -1.39 -35.17 0.31
C THR A 235 -2.91 -35.35 0.26
N GLY A 236 -3.58 -34.68 -0.68
CA GLY A 236 -5.04 -34.57 -0.68
C GLY A 236 -5.59 -33.54 0.31
N ASP A 237 -4.71 -32.87 1.08
CA ASP A 237 -5.13 -31.86 2.05
C ASP A 237 -5.35 -30.49 1.41
N THR A 238 -6.16 -29.66 2.06
CA THR A 238 -6.31 -28.24 1.75
C THR A 238 -5.37 -27.40 2.60
N PHE A 239 -4.67 -26.44 1.97
CA PHE A 239 -3.81 -25.47 2.67
C PHE A 239 -4.35 -24.06 2.42
N PRO A 240 -5.37 -23.61 3.20
CA PRO A 240 -5.91 -22.26 3.04
C PRO A 240 -4.83 -21.21 3.24
N LEU A 241 -4.98 -20.08 2.55
CA LEU A 241 -4.22 -18.88 2.88
C LEU A 241 -4.63 -18.44 4.29
N ILE A 242 -3.66 -18.20 5.17
CA ILE A 242 -3.95 -17.64 6.50
C ILE A 242 -3.53 -16.17 6.50
N LEU A 243 -4.48 -15.30 6.80
CA LEU A 243 -4.25 -13.88 6.98
C LEU A 243 -4.31 -13.54 8.47
N CYS A 244 -3.19 -13.11 9.03
CA CYS A 244 -3.11 -12.57 10.38
C CYS A 244 -3.28 -11.05 10.32
N LEU A 245 -4.43 -10.55 10.73
CA LEU A 245 -4.69 -9.13 10.89
C LEU A 245 -4.41 -8.72 12.33
N VAL A 246 -3.51 -7.76 12.51
CA VAL A 246 -3.16 -7.20 13.82
C VAL A 246 -3.45 -5.70 13.78
N ASP A 247 -4.57 -5.28 14.37
CA ASP A 247 -4.90 -3.87 14.50
C ASP A 247 -4.24 -3.28 15.75
N GLU A 248 -3.58 -2.14 15.57
CA GLU A 248 -3.01 -1.36 16.66
C GLU A 248 -2.05 -2.16 17.57
N LEU A 249 -1.08 -2.86 16.96
CA LEU A 249 -0.10 -3.70 17.66
C LEU A 249 0.59 -3.00 18.86
N SER A 250 0.77 -1.68 18.79
CA SER A 250 1.38 -0.90 19.87
C SER A 250 0.55 -0.87 21.16
N GLU A 251 -0.79 -0.88 21.06
CA GLU A 251 -1.66 -0.87 22.24
C GLU A 251 -1.61 -2.23 22.94
N LEU A 252 -1.62 -3.33 22.17
CA LEU A 252 -1.43 -4.69 22.72
C LEU A 252 -0.06 -4.86 23.36
N ALA A 253 0.99 -4.36 22.71
CA ALA A 253 2.34 -4.42 23.25
C ALA A 253 2.45 -3.68 24.59
N ALA A 254 1.78 -2.52 24.71
CA ALA A 254 1.77 -1.73 25.94
C ALA A 254 1.14 -2.45 27.13
N ILE A 255 0.23 -3.41 26.89
CA ILE A 255 -0.41 -4.21 27.93
C ILE A 255 0.19 -5.61 28.10
N GLY A 256 1.32 -5.91 27.44
CA GLY A 256 2.14 -7.10 27.71
C GLY A 256 2.19 -8.15 26.61
N PHE A 257 1.62 -7.89 25.42
CA PHE A 257 1.83 -8.76 24.26
C PHE A 257 3.26 -8.63 23.71
N ASP A 258 3.89 -9.74 23.30
CA ASP A 258 5.22 -9.73 22.67
C ASP A 258 5.12 -9.56 21.13
N PRO A 259 5.48 -8.39 20.57
CA PRO A 259 5.42 -8.14 19.12
C PRO A 259 6.30 -9.08 18.28
N ASN A 260 7.33 -9.69 18.89
CA ASN A 260 8.23 -10.62 18.19
C ASN A 260 7.49 -11.84 17.65
N GLN A 261 6.36 -12.23 18.23
CA GLN A 261 5.54 -13.32 17.70
C GLN A 261 4.99 -12.99 16.30
N VAL A 262 4.47 -11.77 16.13
CA VAL A 262 3.98 -11.27 14.84
C VAL A 262 5.13 -11.15 13.84
N GLU A 263 6.30 -10.67 14.28
CA GLU A 263 7.49 -10.59 13.44
C GLU A 263 7.92 -11.99 12.95
N ARG A 264 7.93 -13.00 13.84
CA ARG A 264 8.27 -14.38 13.46
C ARG A 264 7.28 -14.92 12.43
N ILE A 265 5.98 -14.66 12.57
CA ILE A 265 4.99 -15.06 11.56
C ILE A 265 5.29 -14.37 10.23
N ALA A 266 5.51 -13.05 10.23
CA ALA A 266 5.81 -12.29 9.02
C ALA A 266 7.07 -12.82 8.31
N GLN A 267 8.13 -13.09 9.07
CA GLN A 267 9.40 -13.61 8.56
C GLN A 267 9.26 -15.05 7.99
N GLN A 268 8.44 -15.89 8.64
CA GLN A 268 8.43 -17.33 8.38
C GLN A 268 7.28 -17.81 7.50
N GLY A 269 6.17 -17.07 7.46
CA GLY A 269 4.90 -17.48 6.88
C GLY A 269 4.78 -17.33 5.36
N ARG A 270 5.46 -16.34 4.76
CA ARG A 270 5.32 -16.01 3.32
C ARG A 270 5.45 -17.21 2.39
N GLY A 271 6.43 -18.09 2.65
CA GLY A 271 6.72 -19.25 1.82
C GLY A 271 5.68 -20.37 1.93
N VAL A 272 4.84 -20.35 2.97
CA VAL A 272 3.83 -21.37 3.28
C VAL A 272 2.40 -20.81 3.23
N GLY A 273 2.20 -19.68 2.56
CA GLY A 273 0.87 -19.09 2.33
C GLY A 273 0.25 -18.45 3.57
N ILE A 274 1.08 -17.87 4.44
CA ILE A 274 0.65 -17.17 5.66
C ILE A 274 1.18 -15.75 5.59
N TYR A 275 0.30 -14.76 5.74
CA TYR A 275 0.61 -13.34 5.56
C TYR A 275 0.12 -12.52 6.74
N VAL A 276 0.82 -11.43 7.04
CA VAL A 276 0.49 -10.54 8.15
C VAL A 276 0.15 -9.13 7.64
N ILE A 277 -0.96 -8.58 8.11
CA ILE A 277 -1.25 -7.15 8.02
C ILE A 277 -1.15 -6.58 9.43
N VAL A 278 -0.19 -5.68 9.66
CA VAL A 278 -0.09 -4.94 10.91
C VAL A 278 -0.53 -3.52 10.68
N SER A 279 -1.42 -3.04 11.54
CA SER A 279 -1.87 -1.66 11.57
C SER A 279 -1.26 -0.91 12.77
N THR A 280 -0.99 0.38 12.60
CA THR A 280 -0.57 1.27 13.69
C THR A 280 -1.04 2.72 13.45
N GLN A 281 -1.46 3.40 14.51
CA GLN A 281 -1.67 4.86 14.55
C GLN A 281 -0.39 5.60 14.94
N ARG A 282 0.52 4.94 15.67
CA ARG A 282 1.80 5.51 16.06
C ARG A 282 2.91 4.90 15.22
N PRO A 283 3.28 5.52 14.10
CA PRO A 283 4.34 5.00 13.24
C PRO A 283 5.72 4.98 13.90
N SER A 284 5.85 5.66 15.06
CA SER A 284 7.08 5.88 15.82
C SER A 284 7.62 4.66 16.59
N ALA A 285 7.00 3.49 16.50
CA ALA A 285 7.38 2.35 17.30
C ALA A 285 8.09 1.30 16.43
N ASP A 286 9.39 1.13 16.65
CA ASP A 286 10.23 0.03 16.17
C ASP A 286 9.80 -1.32 16.80
N LEU A 287 8.50 -1.59 16.88
CA LEU A 287 7.96 -2.82 17.48
C LEU A 287 8.22 -4.04 16.61
N ILE A 288 8.38 -3.83 15.30
CA ILE A 288 8.58 -4.89 14.32
C ILE A 288 9.61 -4.45 13.28
N ASN A 289 10.45 -5.38 12.85
CA ASN A 289 11.39 -5.12 11.79
C ASN A 289 10.69 -4.91 10.44
N LYS A 290 10.69 -3.67 9.94
CA LYS A 290 10.08 -3.28 8.66
C LYS A 290 10.64 -4.03 7.46
N ALA A 291 11.85 -4.61 7.55
CA ALA A 291 12.42 -5.42 6.45
C ALA A 291 11.59 -6.67 6.11
N ASN A 292 10.78 -7.16 7.05
CA ASN A 292 9.87 -8.30 6.83
C ASN A 292 8.55 -7.90 6.12
N PHE A 293 8.34 -6.61 5.88
CA PHE A 293 7.12 -6.06 5.28
C PHE A 293 7.44 -5.42 3.93
N THR A 294 7.03 -6.10 2.86
CA THR A 294 7.34 -5.67 1.49
C THR A 294 6.42 -4.59 0.95
N THR A 295 5.30 -4.36 1.62
CA THR A 295 4.29 -3.36 1.26
C THR A 295 3.98 -2.49 2.47
N ILE A 296 3.98 -1.18 2.24
CA ILE A 296 3.60 -0.16 3.20
C ILE A 296 2.45 0.62 2.58
N VAL A 297 1.35 0.71 3.31
CA VAL A 297 0.20 1.51 2.95
C VAL A 297 0.01 2.54 4.05
N SER A 298 -0.05 3.81 3.68
CA SER A 298 -0.26 4.90 4.63
C SER A 298 -1.47 5.71 4.24
N TYR A 299 -2.46 5.76 5.13
CA TYR A 299 -3.46 6.82 5.12
C TYR A 299 -2.85 8.13 5.63
N ARG A 300 -3.69 9.17 5.78
CA ARG A 300 -3.27 10.43 6.41
C ARG A 300 -2.54 10.17 7.74
N LEU A 301 -1.37 10.79 7.87
CA LEU A 301 -0.57 10.84 9.10
C LEU A 301 -0.68 12.22 9.73
N ALA A 302 -0.42 12.32 11.03
CA ALA A 302 -0.66 13.56 11.75
C ALA A 302 0.31 14.67 11.33
N ASN A 303 1.53 14.29 10.92
CA ASN A 303 2.57 15.24 10.51
C ASN A 303 3.60 14.59 9.57
N SER A 304 4.49 15.42 9.01
CA SER A 304 5.56 14.98 8.09
C SER A 304 6.64 14.13 8.75
N TYR A 305 6.84 14.24 10.06
CA TYR A 305 7.83 13.44 10.80
C TYR A 305 7.39 11.99 10.90
N GLU A 306 6.13 11.73 11.23
CA GLU A 306 5.52 10.41 11.20
C GLU A 306 5.65 9.74 9.83
N ALA A 307 5.46 10.52 8.76
CA ALA A 307 5.63 10.02 7.41
C ALA A 307 7.08 9.66 7.08
N GLN A 308 8.08 10.39 7.61
CA GLN A 308 9.51 10.04 7.47
C GLN A 308 9.85 8.72 8.16
N VAL A 309 9.23 8.45 9.31
CA VAL A 309 9.46 7.19 10.05
C VAL A 309 8.93 5.98 9.26
N ILE A 310 7.80 6.12 8.57
CA ILE A 310 7.22 5.06 7.74
C ILE A 310 7.91 4.94 6.37
N PHE A 311 8.24 6.06 5.75
CA PHE A 311 8.81 6.13 4.42
C PHE A 311 10.24 6.70 4.46
N PRO A 312 11.25 5.90 4.82
CA PRO A 312 12.62 6.41 4.97
C PRO A 312 13.23 6.87 3.63
N THR A 313 12.79 6.31 2.51
CA THR A 313 13.37 6.55 1.17
C THR A 313 12.50 7.38 0.24
N VAL A 314 11.20 7.53 0.52
CA VAL A 314 10.26 8.25 -0.34
C VAL A 314 9.74 9.45 0.42
N ARG A 315 9.62 10.61 -0.22
CA ARG A 315 9.15 11.86 0.42
C ARG A 315 7.69 12.22 0.09
N PRO A 316 6.66 11.42 0.42
CA PRO A 316 5.26 11.82 0.20
C PRO A 316 4.72 12.73 1.30
N TYR A 317 5.60 13.31 2.12
CA TYR A 317 5.27 13.93 3.41
C TYR A 317 4.24 15.05 3.31
N HIS A 318 4.30 15.86 2.25
CA HIS A 318 3.38 16.98 2.06
C HIS A 318 2.00 16.55 1.59
N GLN A 319 1.91 15.47 0.81
CA GLN A 319 0.63 14.96 0.32
C GLN A 319 -0.13 14.25 1.45
N LEU A 320 0.58 13.45 2.25
CA LEU A 320 -0.04 12.72 3.36
C LEU A 320 -0.52 13.60 4.51
N ALA A 321 0.14 14.73 4.80
CA ALA A 321 -0.31 15.63 5.87
C ALA A 321 -1.61 16.39 5.52
N LYS A 322 -1.89 16.58 4.23
CA LYS A 322 -3.08 17.29 3.72
C LYS A 322 -4.17 16.36 3.18
N ALA A 323 -3.93 15.05 3.24
CA ALA A 323 -4.81 14.03 2.70
C ALA A 323 -6.21 14.10 3.35
N GLU A 324 -7.25 13.86 2.57
CA GLU A 324 -8.60 13.68 3.12
C GLU A 324 -8.78 12.28 3.73
N PRO A 325 -9.75 12.06 4.63
CA PRO A 325 -10.10 10.71 5.07
C PRO A 325 -10.32 9.76 3.88
N GLY A 326 -9.73 8.57 3.96
CA GLY A 326 -9.76 7.56 2.91
C GLY A 326 -8.72 7.78 1.81
N GLU A 327 -7.99 8.88 1.76
CA GLU A 327 -6.82 8.98 0.87
C GLU A 327 -5.64 8.20 1.45
N LEU A 328 -4.95 7.46 0.59
CA LEU A 328 -3.83 6.61 0.96
C LEU A 328 -2.72 6.61 -0.10
N VAL A 329 -1.51 6.39 0.38
CA VAL A 329 -0.34 6.09 -0.43
C VAL A 329 0.01 4.62 -0.28
N VAL A 330 0.32 3.97 -1.39
CA VAL A 330 0.87 2.61 -1.42
C VAL A 330 2.30 2.65 -1.90
N LEU A 331 3.20 2.03 -1.14
CA LEU A 331 4.58 1.76 -1.51
C LEU A 331 4.84 0.27 -1.37
N GLY A 332 5.30 -0.38 -2.43
CA GLY A 332 5.64 -1.80 -2.37
C GLY A 332 6.92 -2.12 -3.12
N SER A 333 7.58 -3.22 -2.76
CA SER A 333 8.78 -3.70 -3.49
C SER A 333 8.58 -3.84 -5.01
N ARG A 334 7.33 -4.06 -5.45
CA ARG A 334 6.89 -4.19 -6.85
C ARG A 334 5.85 -3.15 -7.26
N LEU A 335 5.57 -2.17 -6.41
CA LEU A 335 4.64 -1.10 -6.70
C LEU A 335 5.39 0.23 -6.60
N ASP A 336 5.44 0.92 -7.74
CA ASP A 336 5.78 2.33 -7.74
C ASP A 336 4.81 3.08 -6.82
N TYR A 337 5.27 4.21 -6.30
CA TYR A 337 4.46 5.10 -5.48
C TYR A 337 3.10 5.40 -6.15
N VAL A 338 2.00 5.01 -5.50
CA VAL A 338 0.64 5.33 -5.98
C VAL A 338 -0.16 6.04 -4.90
N HIS A 339 -0.83 7.13 -5.27
CA HIS A 339 -1.77 7.87 -4.42
C HIS A 339 -3.21 7.54 -4.85
N LEU A 340 -4.01 7.04 -3.90
CA LEU A 340 -5.33 6.48 -4.14
C LEU A 340 -6.35 7.03 -3.13
N LYS A 341 -7.63 6.92 -3.48
CA LYS A 341 -8.75 6.97 -2.55
C LYS A 341 -9.26 5.56 -2.29
N GLY A 342 -9.31 5.17 -1.03
CA GLY A 342 -9.83 3.88 -0.58
C GLY A 342 -11.34 3.77 -0.83
N PHE A 343 -11.79 2.54 -1.02
CA PHE A 343 -13.21 2.23 -1.14
C PHE A 343 -13.90 2.23 0.22
N TYR A 344 -15.21 2.29 0.18
CA TYR A 344 -16.07 2.24 1.36
C TYR A 344 -17.04 1.06 1.25
N VAL A 345 -17.23 0.35 2.37
CA VAL A 345 -18.31 -0.63 2.57
C VAL A 345 -19.06 -0.27 3.84
N GLU A 346 -20.38 -0.30 3.77
CA GLU A 346 -21.27 0.08 4.88
C GLU A 346 -21.23 -0.91 6.05
N ALA A 347 -21.18 -2.22 5.77
CA ALA A 347 -21.10 -3.25 6.80
C ALA A 347 -20.41 -4.50 6.27
N ILE A 348 -19.39 -4.99 6.97
CA ILE A 348 -18.73 -6.27 6.65
C ILE A 348 -19.65 -7.47 6.89
N GLN A 349 -20.63 -7.32 7.79
CA GLN A 349 -21.59 -8.37 8.18
C GLN A 349 -22.36 -8.94 6.97
N ASN A 350 -22.57 -8.13 5.93
CA ASN A 350 -23.20 -8.57 4.69
C ASN A 350 -22.38 -9.63 3.93
N PHE A 351 -21.11 -9.83 4.31
CA PHE A 351 -20.17 -10.77 3.69
C PHE A 351 -19.72 -11.88 4.65
N VAL A 352 -20.13 -11.81 5.92
CA VAL A 352 -19.92 -12.87 6.91
C VAL A 352 -21.09 -13.83 6.76
N GLY A 353 -20.87 -14.99 6.12
CA GLY A 353 -21.91 -16.01 5.98
C GLY A 353 -22.48 -16.38 7.35
N SER A 354 -23.80 -16.42 7.48
CA SER A 354 -24.47 -16.88 8.71
C SER A 354 -24.01 -18.30 9.04
N ALA A 355 -23.60 -18.53 10.29
CA ALA A 355 -23.10 -19.82 10.79
C ALA A 355 -24.04 -21.03 10.57
N GLU A 356 -25.30 -20.81 10.16
CA GLU A 356 -26.31 -21.85 9.91
C GLU A 356 -26.09 -22.72 8.67
N GLN A 357 -25.10 -22.42 7.80
CA GLN A 357 -24.90 -23.15 6.54
C GLN A 357 -23.71 -24.11 6.49
N LEU A 358 -22.95 -24.27 7.57
CA LEU A 358 -21.81 -25.20 7.58
C LEU A 358 -22.21 -26.56 8.16
N PRO A 359 -21.93 -27.67 7.45
CA PRO A 359 -22.06 -29.00 8.05
C PRO A 359 -21.13 -29.08 9.27
N PRO A 360 -21.56 -29.76 10.35
CA PRO A 360 -20.77 -29.85 11.57
C PRO A 360 -19.40 -30.44 11.25
N LEU A 361 -18.34 -29.81 11.78
CA LEU A 361 -16.99 -30.35 11.78
C LEU A 361 -17.03 -31.73 12.44
N GLU A 362 -16.84 -32.78 11.65
CA GLU A 362 -16.61 -34.13 12.19
C GLU A 362 -15.34 -34.11 13.03
N ARG A 363 -15.47 -34.60 14.26
CA ARG A 363 -14.50 -34.50 15.36
C ARG A 363 -13.22 -35.28 15.16
#